data_AF-X1B3L2-F1
#
_entry.id   AF-X1B3L2-F1
#
_cell.length_a   1.000
_cell.length_b   1.000
_cell.length_c   1.000
_cell.angle_alpha   90.00
_cell.angle_beta   90.00
_cell.angle_gamma   90.00
#
_symmetry.space_group_name_H-M   'P 1'
#
loop_
_entity.id
_entity.type
_entity.pdbx_description
1 polymer ?
#
loop_
_entity_poly.entity_id
_entity_poly.type
_entity_poly.pdbx_seq_one_letter_code
_entity_poly.pdbx_strand_id
1 'polypeptide(L)' 'MLNDITREYGLSGVNIIKNLHREIYDLNESEDVKIELTKLLAEFEYRLSQGGTEEIQLQALLANIVTLHETK' A
#
# COMPACT_ATOMS: atom_id res chain seq x y z
N MET A 1 6.06 12.92 -5.12
CA MET A 1 5.76 11.63 -5.77
C MET A 1 4.38 11.09 -5.41
N LEU A 2 4.09 10.60 -4.19
CA LEU A 2 2.75 10.07 -3.87
C LEU A 2 1.65 11.14 -3.98
N ASN A 3 1.90 12.34 -3.41
CA ASN A 3 0.97 13.45 -3.48
C ASN A 3 0.70 13.93 -4.92
N ASP A 4 1.67 13.75 -5.81
CA ASP A 4 1.53 14.14 -7.22
C ASP A 4 0.61 13.12 -7.92
N ILE A 5 0.80 11.81 -7.66
CA ILE A 5 -0.06 10.75 -8.20
C ILE A 5 -1.52 10.91 -7.76
N THR A 6 -1.77 11.26 -6.50
CA THR A 6 -3.14 11.41 -5.98
C THR A 6 -3.78 12.74 -6.39
N ARG A 7 -3.06 13.87 -6.31
CA ARG A 7 -3.61 15.20 -6.61
C ARG A 7 -3.54 15.60 -8.07
N GLU A 8 -2.43 15.32 -8.74
CA GLU A 8 -2.17 15.77 -10.11
C GLU A 8 -2.75 14.79 -11.14
N TYR A 9 -2.66 13.49 -10.87
CA TYR A 9 -3.18 12.45 -11.77
C TYR A 9 -4.55 11.88 -11.35
N GLY A 10 -5.10 12.31 -10.20
CA GLY A 10 -6.45 11.94 -9.75
C GLY A 10 -6.63 10.44 -9.47
N LEU A 11 -5.54 9.72 -9.22
CA LEU A 11 -5.58 8.29 -8.95
C LEU A 11 -6.11 8.03 -7.54
N SER A 12 -7.19 7.26 -7.43
CA SER A 12 -7.74 6.90 -6.13
C SER A 12 -6.80 5.97 -5.37
N GLY A 13 -6.77 6.12 -4.05
CA GLY A 13 -5.95 5.29 -3.15
C GLY A 13 -6.30 3.81 -3.25
N VAL A 14 -7.56 3.47 -3.51
CA VAL A 14 -7.98 2.09 -3.77
C VAL A 14 -7.32 1.54 -5.04
N ASN A 15 -7.24 2.35 -6.11
CA ASN A 15 -6.55 1.92 -7.34
C ASN A 15 -5.04 1.80 -7.12
N ILE A 16 -4.44 2.69 -6.34
CA ILE A 16 -3.02 2.59 -5.95
C ILE A 16 -2.76 1.27 -5.22
N ILE A 17 -3.56 0.94 -4.20
CA ILE A 17 -3.41 -0.31 -3.45
C ILE A 17 -3.61 -1.53 -4.36
N LYS A 18 -4.61 -1.52 -5.24
CA LYS A 18 -4.83 -2.61 -6.21
C LYS A 18 -3.67 -2.78 -7.18
N ASN A 19 -3.03 -1.69 -7.60
CA ASN A 19 -1.85 -1.76 -8.45
C ASN A 19 -0.67 -2.36 -7.68
N LEU A 20 -0.41 -1.88 -6.46
CA LEU A 20 0.64 -2.44 -5.59
C LEU A 20 0.44 -3.94 -5.36
N HIS A 21 -0.79 -4.38 -5.11
CA HIS A 21 -1.08 -5.80 -4.88
C HIS A 21 -0.72 -6.69 -6.07
N ARG A 22 -0.90 -6.20 -7.30
CA ARG A 22 -0.49 -6.95 -8.50
C ARG A 22 1.02 -7.05 -8.64
N GLU A 23 1.73 -5.97 -8.33
CA GLU A 23 3.20 -5.90 -8.44
C GLU A 23 3.92 -6.73 -7.36
N ILE A 24 3.26 -7.06 -6.23
CA ILE A 24 3.88 -7.88 -5.15
C ILE A 24 4.47 -9.19 -5.68
N TYR A 25 3.77 -9.84 -6.61
CA TYR A 25 4.17 -11.15 -7.11
C TYR A 25 5.50 -11.09 -7.87
N ASP A 26 5.79 -9.95 -8.51
CA ASP A 26 6.99 -9.71 -9.30
C ASP A 26 8.18 -9.20 -8.46
N LEU A 27 7.99 -8.96 -7.15
CA LEU A 27 9.07 -8.56 -6.25
C LEU A 27 10.11 -9.69 -6.08
N ASN A 28 11.40 -9.30 -6.07
CA ASN A 28 12.52 -10.20 -5.76
C ASN A 28 12.74 -10.31 -4.24
N GLU A 29 11.69 -10.69 -3.52
CA GLU A 29 11.65 -10.79 -2.05
C GLU A 29 11.22 -12.19 -1.60
N SER A 30 11.45 -12.51 -0.32
CA SER A 30 11.03 -13.81 0.24
C SER A 30 9.50 -13.95 0.27
N GLU A 31 8.99 -15.18 0.15
CA GLU A 31 7.54 -15.44 0.17
C GLU A 31 6.88 -14.90 1.44
N ASP A 32 7.55 -15.04 2.60
CA ASP A 32 7.06 -14.47 3.86
C ASP A 32 6.87 -12.95 3.79
N VAL A 33 7.79 -12.22 3.13
CA VAL A 33 7.65 -10.76 2.95
C VAL A 33 6.46 -10.47 2.03
N LYS A 34 6.30 -11.21 0.94
CA LYS A 34 5.15 -11.04 0.02
C LYS A 34 3.81 -11.29 0.71
N ILE A 35 3.74 -12.29 1.58
CA ILE A 35 2.54 -12.59 2.39
C ILE A 35 2.24 -11.44 3.35
N GLU A 36 3.23 -10.92 4.08
CA GLU A 36 3.03 -9.80 5.00
C GLU A 36 2.62 -8.52 4.27
N LEU A 37 3.25 -8.20 3.13
CA LEU A 37 2.85 -7.09 2.28
C LEU A 37 1.40 -7.24 1.78
N THR A 38 1.00 -8.46 1.41
CA THR A 38 -0.36 -8.74 0.94
C THR A 38 -1.39 -8.50 2.05
N LYS A 39 -1.12 -8.97 3.27
CA LYS A 39 -1.99 -8.71 4.43
C LYS A 39 -2.11 -7.21 4.71
N LEU A 40 -0.98 -6.50 4.66
CA LEU A 40 -0.94 -5.06 4.88
C LEU A 40 -1.79 -4.33 3.84
N LEU A 41 -1.63 -4.62 2.55
CA LEU A 41 -2.44 -4.01 1.50
C LEU A 41 -3.95 -4.27 1.67
N ALA A 42 -4.32 -5.51 2.03
CA ALA A 42 -5.72 -5.88 2.27
C ALA A 42 -6.33 -5.09 3.44
N GLU A 43 -5.56 -4.87 4.51
CA GLU A 43 -6.01 -4.04 5.64
C GLU A 43 -6.27 -2.59 5.21
N PHE A 44 -5.36 -2.00 4.44
CA PHE A 44 -5.52 -0.61 3.98
C PHE A 44 -6.63 -0.46 2.93
N GLU A 45 -6.83 -1.44 2.04
CA GLU A 45 -8.00 -1.47 1.16
C GLU A 45 -9.30 -1.51 1.97
N TYR A 46 -9.36 -2.34 3.00
CA TYR A 46 -10.51 -2.38 3.90
C TYR A 46 -10.74 -1.03 4.58
N ARG A 47 -9.70 -0.41 5.17
CA ARG A 47 -9.82 0.91 5.82
C ARG A 47 -10.32 2.00 4.87
N LEU A 48 -9.84 2.02 3.62
CA LEU A 48 -10.35 2.92 2.59
C LEU A 48 -11.83 2.65 2.27
N SER A 49 -12.23 1.38 2.16
CA SER A 49 -13.63 0.99 1.91
C SER A 49 -14.58 1.45 3.02
N GLN A 50 -14.09 1.59 4.25
CA GLN A 50 -14.84 2.09 5.41
C GLN A 50 -14.86 3.63 5.52
N GLY A 51 -14.40 4.35 4.49
CA GLY A 51 -14.35 5.81 4.48
C GLY A 51 -13.12 6.41 5.15
N GLY A 52 -12.05 5.63 5.32
CA GLY A 52 -10.77 6.14 5.82
C GLY A 52 -10.21 7.25 4.94
N THR A 53 -9.63 8.29 5.55
CA THR A 53 -9.02 9.41 4.83
C THR A 53 -7.85 8.92 3.98
N GLU A 54 -8.00 9.04 2.66
CA GLU A 54 -7.08 8.46 1.69
C GLU A 54 -5.62 8.87 1.90
N GLU A 55 -5.35 10.17 2.07
CA GLU A 55 -4.01 10.70 2.29
C GLU A 55 -3.36 10.08 3.54
N ILE A 56 -4.08 10.02 4.65
CA ILE A 56 -3.59 9.46 5.92
C ILE A 56 -3.33 7.96 5.78
N GLN A 57 -4.25 7.23 5.14
CA GLN A 57 -4.12 5.78 4.96
C GLN A 57 -2.94 5.43 4.06
N LEU A 58 -2.73 6.14 2.95
CA LEU A 58 -1.61 5.87 2.06
C LEU A 58 -0.26 6.23 2.71
N GLN A 59 -0.19 7.33 3.47
CA GLN A 59 1.02 7.67 4.23
C GLN A 59 1.33 6.62 5.30
N ALA A 60 0.31 6.15 6.02
CA ALA A 60 0.47 5.09 7.01
C ALA A 60 0.88 3.76 6.37
N LEU A 61 0.33 3.42 5.19
CA LEU A 61 0.74 2.23 4.44
C LEU A 61 2.24 2.28 4.10
N LEU A 62 2.73 3.40 3.56
CA LEU A 62 4.15 3.56 3.26
C LEU A 62 5.03 3.43 4.50
N ALA A 63 4.63 4.03 5.63
CA ALA A 63 5.36 3.89 6.88
C ALA A 63 5.45 2.43 7.34
N ASN A 64 4.34 1.68 7.26
CA ASN A 64 4.33 0.26 7.63
C ASN A 64 5.20 -0.60 6.70
N ILE A 65 5.24 -0.30 5.39
CA ILE A 65 6.12 -0.99 4.45
C ILE A 65 7.59 -0.77 4.82
N VAL A 66 7.98 0.46 5.17
CA VAL A 66 9.36 0.76 5.61
C VAL A 66 9.70 0.03 6.91
N THR A 67 8.82 0.06 7.91
CA THR A 67 9.03 -0.64 9.18
C THR A 67 9.16 -2.16 8.99
N LEU A 68 8.36 -2.74 8.09
CA LEU A 68 8.46 -4.17 7.77
C LEU A 68 9.86 -4.54 7.25
N HIS A 69 10.50 -3.64 6.49
CA HIS A 69 11.85 -3.87 5.99
C HIS A 69 12.93 -3.71 7.08
N GLU A 70 12.78 -2.77 8.01
CA GLU A 70 13.76 -2.55 9.10
C GLU A 70 13.80 -3.67 10.15
N THR A 71 12.76 -4.50 10.21
CA THR A 71 12.62 -5.56 11.23
C THR A 71 13.20 -6.91 10.78
N LYS A 72 13.82 -6.98 9.58
CA LYS A 72 14.52 -8.16 9.04
C LYS A 72 15.95 -7.81 8.68
#